data_AF-A0A7W2PWK9-F1
#
_entry.id   AF-A0A7W2PWK9-F1
#
_cell.length_a   1.000
_cell.length_b   1.000
_cell.length_c   1.000
_cell.angle_alpha   90.00
_cell.angle_beta   90.00
_cell.angle_gamma   90.00
#
_symmetry.space_group_name_H-M   'P 1'
#
loop_
_entity.id
_entity.type
_entity.pdbx_description
1 polymer ?
#
loop_
_entity_poly.entity_id
_entity_poly.type
_entity_poly.pdbx_seq_one_letter_code
_entity_poly.pdbx_strand_id
1 'polypeptide(L)'
;MEMDDLHPAASEFLSKHSSLFDKHFPPDLDDESMVLKAHLLLEAALRDFTSNLVAHPQHLDGARFRFTQVLSLAKALCPHDFGALNDLVWTCAKHLNDLRNTMAHELEPDPSKIAKQQKVIVDVVNARRRANNTAPTDLRGALAYLFGSTHALFETVLSRMEAKPSE
;
A
#
# COMPACT_ATOMS: atom_id res chain seq x y z
N MET A 1 -12.94 -10.02 15.73
CA MET A 1 -13.76 -9.17 14.84
C MET A 1 -14.12 -10.08 13.68
N GLU A 2 -15.37 -10.57 13.68
CA GLU A 2 -15.86 -11.40 12.59
C GLU A 2 -16.02 -10.53 11.34
N MET A 3 -15.84 -11.10 10.14
CA MET A 3 -15.96 -10.37 8.88
C MET A 3 -17.36 -9.73 8.67
N ASP A 4 -18.37 -10.15 9.44
CA ASP A 4 -19.77 -9.72 9.31
C ASP A 4 -20.07 -8.35 9.95
N ASP A 5 -19.15 -7.76 10.71
CA ASP A 5 -19.34 -6.42 11.34
C ASP A 5 -18.74 -5.26 10.51
N LEU A 6 -18.15 -5.54 9.33
CA LEU A 6 -17.53 -4.53 8.49
C LEU A 6 -18.53 -3.82 7.58
N HIS A 7 -18.30 -2.51 7.37
CA HIS A 7 -19.03 -1.73 6.37
C HIS A 7 -18.87 -2.37 4.96
N PRO A 8 -19.92 -2.47 4.13
CA PRO A 8 -19.87 -3.11 2.81
C PRO A 8 -18.69 -2.71 1.93
N ALA A 9 -18.40 -1.41 1.77
CA ALA A 9 -17.27 -0.95 0.94
C ALA A 9 -15.90 -1.34 1.52
N ALA A 10 -15.75 -1.29 2.84
CA ALA A 10 -14.52 -1.72 3.52
C ALA A 10 -14.31 -3.25 3.41
N SER A 11 -15.40 -4.02 3.55
CA SER A 11 -15.40 -5.47 3.40
C SER A 11 -15.08 -5.90 1.95
N GLU A 12 -15.71 -5.26 0.96
CA GLU A 12 -15.44 -5.51 -0.45
C GLU A 12 -13.98 -5.16 -0.81
N PHE A 13 -13.50 -4.00 -0.36
CA PHE A 13 -12.11 -3.59 -0.54
C PHE A 13 -11.14 -4.64 0.03
N LEU A 14 -11.33 -5.02 1.30
CA LEU A 14 -10.45 -5.97 1.97
C LEU A 14 -10.45 -7.34 1.29
N SER A 15 -11.64 -7.85 0.94
CA SER A 15 -11.81 -9.14 0.26
C SER A 15 -11.07 -9.16 -1.08
N LYS A 16 -11.29 -8.13 -1.90
CA LYS A 16 -10.65 -7.97 -3.22
C LYS A 16 -9.13 -7.93 -3.09
N HIS A 17 -8.58 -7.05 -2.26
CA HIS A 17 -7.14 -6.84 -2.21
C HIS A 17 -6.39 -7.95 -1.47
N SER A 18 -7.02 -8.61 -0.49
CA SER A 18 -6.46 -9.82 0.13
C SER A 18 -6.37 -10.95 -0.89
N SER A 19 -7.44 -11.18 -1.66
CA SER A 19 -7.45 -12.20 -2.73
C SER A 19 -6.39 -11.92 -3.81
N LEU A 20 -6.23 -10.66 -4.21
CA LEU A 20 -5.19 -10.27 -5.17
C LEU A 20 -3.78 -10.50 -4.61
N PHE A 21 -3.56 -10.17 -3.33
CA PHE A 21 -2.28 -10.39 -2.67
C PHE A 21 -1.93 -11.88 -2.63
N ASP A 22 -2.83 -12.74 -2.16
CA ASP A 22 -2.61 -14.18 -2.06
C ASP A 22 -2.31 -14.80 -3.43
N LYS A 23 -3.02 -14.35 -4.47
CA LYS A 23 -2.84 -14.85 -5.85
C LYS A 23 -1.54 -14.38 -6.49
N HIS A 24 -1.11 -13.15 -6.23
CA HIS A 24 -0.04 -12.50 -6.98
C HIS A 24 1.25 -12.31 -6.18
N PHE A 25 1.29 -12.62 -4.89
CA PHE A 25 2.49 -12.51 -4.06
C PHE A 25 2.93 -13.86 -3.45
N PRO A 26 3.05 -14.95 -4.23
CA PRO A 26 3.45 -16.25 -3.70
C PRO A 26 4.93 -16.24 -3.21
N PRO A 27 5.32 -17.21 -2.37
CA PRO A 27 6.63 -17.22 -1.71
C PRO A 27 7.84 -17.39 -2.65
N ASP A 28 7.62 -17.88 -3.87
CA ASP A 28 8.64 -18.29 -4.85
C ASP A 28 8.97 -17.22 -5.91
N LEU A 29 8.44 -16.00 -5.80
CA LEU A 29 8.84 -14.91 -6.69
C LEU A 29 10.32 -14.57 -6.55
N ASP A 30 10.98 -14.39 -7.70
CA ASP A 30 12.26 -13.69 -7.78
C ASP A 30 12.13 -12.21 -7.36
N ASP A 31 13.26 -11.55 -7.11
CA ASP A 31 13.28 -10.19 -6.56
C ASP A 31 12.61 -9.15 -7.48
N GLU A 32 12.78 -9.27 -8.80
CA GLU A 32 12.19 -8.35 -9.78
C GLU A 32 10.67 -8.51 -9.84
N SER A 33 10.22 -9.75 -9.97
CA SER A 33 8.80 -10.11 -9.94
C SER A 33 8.15 -9.70 -8.62
N MET A 34 8.85 -9.89 -7.49
CA MET A 34 8.37 -9.50 -6.17
C MET A 34 8.15 -7.99 -6.09
N VAL A 35 9.14 -7.19 -6.46
CA VAL A 35 9.04 -5.71 -6.42
C VAL A 35 7.96 -5.22 -7.38
N LEU A 36 7.91 -5.74 -8.61
CA LEU A 36 6.93 -5.35 -9.60
C LEU A 36 5.51 -5.67 -9.14
N LYS A 37 5.25 -6.90 -8.68
CA LYS A 37 3.92 -7.29 -8.22
C LYS A 37 3.52 -6.54 -6.96
N ALA A 38 4.45 -6.30 -6.03
CA ALA A 38 4.18 -5.44 -4.88
C ALA A 38 3.76 -4.03 -5.31
N HIS A 39 4.46 -3.44 -6.27
CA HIS A 39 4.11 -2.13 -6.80
C HIS A 39 2.70 -2.11 -7.42
N LEU A 40 2.38 -3.08 -8.27
CA LEU A 40 1.09 -3.17 -8.96
C LEU A 40 -0.07 -3.39 -7.99
N LEU A 41 0.11 -4.27 -7.00
CA LEU A 41 -0.90 -4.52 -5.96
C LEU A 41 -1.19 -3.27 -5.14
N LEU A 42 -0.13 -2.54 -4.74
CA LEU A 42 -0.28 -1.30 -3.98
C LEU A 42 -0.94 -0.21 -4.83
N GLU A 43 -0.58 -0.09 -6.12
CA GLU A 43 -1.21 0.85 -7.03
C GLU A 43 -2.71 0.57 -7.22
N ALA A 44 -3.09 -0.70 -7.37
CA ALA A 44 -4.49 -1.10 -7.45
C ALA A 44 -5.26 -0.70 -6.18
N ALA A 45 -4.70 -0.99 -5.00
CA ALA A 45 -5.28 -0.61 -3.71
C ALA A 45 -5.43 0.91 -3.58
N LEU A 46 -4.42 1.69 -3.98
CA LEU A 46 -4.49 3.16 -3.95
C LEU A 46 -5.61 3.69 -4.86
N ARG A 47 -5.74 3.16 -6.08
CA ARG A 47 -6.77 3.59 -7.02
C ARG A 47 -8.18 3.32 -6.51
N ASP A 48 -8.42 2.10 -6.05
CA ASP A 48 -9.71 1.71 -5.49
C ASP A 48 -10.04 2.53 -4.24
N PHE A 49 -9.07 2.73 -3.35
CA PHE A 49 -9.22 3.58 -2.17
C PHE A 49 -9.60 5.02 -2.54
N THR A 50 -8.87 5.66 -3.46
CA THR A 50 -9.21 7.03 -3.89
C THR A 50 -10.58 7.13 -4.53
N SER A 51 -10.99 6.12 -5.29
CA SER A 51 -12.29 6.10 -5.96
C SER A 51 -13.45 5.99 -4.96
N ASN A 52 -13.27 5.22 -3.88
CA ASN A 52 -14.28 5.09 -2.82
C ASN A 52 -14.42 6.36 -1.96
N LEU A 53 -13.46 7.29 -2.01
CA LEU A 53 -13.44 8.49 -1.15
C LEU A 53 -13.91 9.77 -1.82
N VAL A 54 -14.14 9.76 -3.13
CA VAL A 54 -14.56 10.95 -3.88
C VAL A 54 -16.04 10.87 -4.24
N ALA A 55 -16.71 12.02 -4.29
CA ALA A 55 -18.15 12.08 -4.61
C ALA A 55 -18.49 11.63 -6.04
N HIS A 56 -17.54 11.78 -6.97
CA HIS A 56 -17.75 11.53 -8.40
C HIS A 56 -16.56 10.74 -8.99
N PRO A 57 -16.43 9.44 -8.64
CA PRO A 57 -15.28 8.62 -9.03
C PRO A 57 -15.11 8.46 -10.54
N GLN A 58 -16.19 8.57 -11.32
CA GLN A 58 -16.14 8.50 -12.78
C GLN A 58 -15.23 9.55 -13.44
N HIS A 59 -14.88 10.63 -12.73
CA HIS A 59 -13.91 11.61 -13.23
C HIS A 59 -12.45 11.20 -13.04
N LEU A 60 -12.19 10.16 -12.24
CA LEU A 60 -10.87 9.55 -12.13
C LEU A 60 -10.65 8.53 -13.27
N ASP A 61 -11.73 8.00 -13.85
CA ASP A 61 -11.67 7.09 -14.99
C ASP A 61 -11.04 7.78 -16.21
N GLY A 62 -10.04 7.13 -16.80
CA GLY A 62 -9.33 7.69 -17.95
C GLY A 62 -8.40 8.87 -17.65
N ALA A 63 -8.31 9.36 -16.40
CA ALA A 63 -7.40 10.43 -16.01
C ALA A 63 -5.91 10.05 -16.11
N ARG A 64 -5.60 8.75 -16.27
CA ARG A 64 -4.24 8.21 -16.49
C ARG A 64 -3.21 8.69 -15.45
N PHE A 65 -3.61 8.77 -14.19
CA PHE A 65 -2.68 9.10 -13.11
C PHE A 65 -1.47 8.18 -13.12
N ARG A 66 -0.28 8.76 -12.93
CA ARG A 66 0.94 8.02 -12.56
C ARG A 66 0.87 7.62 -11.09
N PHE A 67 1.64 6.60 -10.70
CA PHE A 67 1.71 6.14 -9.31
C PHE A 67 1.90 7.28 -8.29
N THR A 68 2.83 8.20 -8.56
CA THR A 68 3.11 9.33 -7.65
C THR A 68 1.94 10.29 -7.49
N GLN A 69 1.10 10.41 -8.52
CA GLN A 69 -0.10 11.26 -8.48
C GLN A 69 -1.21 10.59 -7.67
N VAL A 70 -1.47 9.29 -7.89
CA VAL A 70 -2.47 8.56 -7.09
C VAL A 70 -2.03 8.42 -5.63
N LEU A 71 -0.73 8.25 -5.36
CA LEU A 71 -0.19 8.25 -3.99
C LEU A 71 -0.43 9.60 -3.30
N SER A 72 -0.16 10.70 -3.99
CA SER A 72 -0.40 12.06 -3.45
C SER A 72 -1.88 12.30 -3.17
N LEU A 73 -2.76 11.87 -4.08
CA LEU A 73 -4.21 11.97 -3.91
C LEU A 73 -4.70 11.12 -2.73
N ALA A 74 -4.30 9.86 -2.64
CA ALA A 74 -4.64 8.97 -1.52
C ALA A 74 -4.20 9.56 -0.18
N LYS A 75 -2.98 10.10 -0.11
CA LYS A 75 -2.47 10.77 1.09
C LYS A 75 -3.28 12.02 1.46
N ALA A 76 -3.75 12.78 0.48
CA ALA A 76 -4.58 13.97 0.71
C ALA A 76 -6.00 13.62 1.19
N LEU A 77 -6.53 12.47 0.78
CA LEU A 77 -7.86 11.98 1.19
C LEU A 77 -7.82 11.22 2.53
N CYS A 78 -6.66 10.69 2.92
CA CYS A 78 -6.49 9.99 4.19
C CYS A 78 -6.40 10.99 5.36
N PRO A 79 -7.24 10.84 6.41
CA PRO A 79 -7.12 11.64 7.62
C PRO A 79 -5.72 11.59 8.26
N HIS A 80 -5.32 12.66 8.94
CA HIS A 80 -4.00 12.78 9.54
C HIS A 80 -3.85 12.07 10.90
N ASP A 81 -4.94 11.63 11.52
CA ASP A 81 -4.98 11.10 12.89
C ASP A 81 -4.48 9.65 13.04
N PHE A 82 -4.05 9.01 11.95
CA PHE A 82 -3.49 7.64 11.96
C PHE A 82 -2.02 7.54 12.40
N GLY A 83 -1.37 8.66 12.73
CA GLY A 83 -0.04 8.72 13.34
C GLY A 83 1.02 7.88 12.63
N ALA A 84 1.77 7.09 13.39
CA ALA A 84 2.92 6.32 12.90
C ALA A 84 2.58 5.26 11.83
N LEU A 85 1.33 4.78 11.76
CA LEU A 85 0.91 3.85 10.69
C LEU A 85 0.87 4.57 9.33
N ASN A 86 0.41 5.82 9.35
CA ASN A 86 0.32 6.68 8.18
C ASN A 86 1.71 6.92 7.57
N ASP A 87 2.67 7.30 8.41
CA ASP A 87 4.05 7.58 7.97
C ASP A 87 4.74 6.34 7.40
N LEU A 88 4.51 5.17 7.99
CA LEU A 88 5.04 3.90 7.49
C LEU A 88 4.52 3.62 6.08
N VAL A 89 3.20 3.64 5.88
CA VAL A 89 2.57 3.30 4.59
C VAL A 89 3.09 4.22 3.49
N TRP A 90 3.06 5.54 3.71
CA TRP A 90 3.47 6.49 2.67
C TRP A 90 4.97 6.47 2.37
N THR A 91 5.79 6.29 3.39
CA THR A 91 7.25 6.19 3.21
C THR A 91 7.58 4.94 2.41
N CYS A 92 7.08 3.79 2.82
CA CYS A 92 7.33 2.54 2.13
C CYS A 92 6.76 2.54 0.70
N ALA A 93 5.56 3.11 0.47
CA ALA A 93 4.97 3.24 -0.86
C ALA A 93 5.85 4.05 -1.83
N LYS A 94 6.38 5.18 -1.35
CA LYS A 94 7.32 6.00 -2.13
C LYS A 94 8.58 5.22 -2.48
N HIS A 95 9.20 4.57 -1.51
CA HIS A 95 10.45 3.83 -1.71
C HIS A 95 10.25 2.58 -2.58
N LEU A 96 9.08 1.94 -2.54
CA LEU A 96 8.71 0.86 -3.44
C LEU A 96 8.60 1.34 -4.89
N ASN A 97 8.00 2.51 -5.13
CA ASN A 97 7.98 3.12 -6.46
C ASN A 97 9.39 3.44 -6.96
N ASP A 98 10.25 4.00 -6.11
CA ASP A 98 11.63 4.33 -6.47
C ASP A 98 12.45 3.06 -6.78
N LEU A 99 12.24 1.99 -6.01
CA LEU A 99 12.83 0.67 -6.23
C LEU A 99 12.39 0.08 -7.58
N ARG A 100 11.07 0.04 -7.83
CA ARG A 100 10.51 -0.42 -9.11
C ARG A 100 11.05 0.37 -10.29
N ASN A 101 11.11 1.70 -10.18
CA ASN A 101 11.64 2.55 -11.25
C ASN A 101 13.12 2.26 -11.53
N THR A 102 13.93 2.06 -10.49
CA THR A 102 15.35 1.73 -10.65
C THR A 102 15.52 0.40 -11.39
N MET A 103 14.76 -0.62 -10.99
CA MET A 103 14.86 -1.96 -11.59
C MET A 103 14.28 -2.02 -13.02
N ALA A 104 13.28 -1.20 -13.36
CA ALA A 104 12.59 -1.28 -14.64
C ALA A 104 13.15 -0.35 -15.74
N HIS A 105 13.92 0.68 -15.39
CA HIS A 105 14.36 1.71 -16.33
C HIS A 105 15.85 1.66 -16.70
N GLU A 106 16.64 0.83 -16.03
CA GLU A 106 18.08 0.67 -16.28
C GLU A 106 18.32 -0.79 -16.74
N LEU A 107 18.99 -0.99 -17.89
CA LEU A 107 19.42 -2.34 -18.35
C LEU A 107 20.38 -3.00 -17.35
N GLU A 108 21.20 -2.17 -16.70
CA GLU A 108 22.10 -2.55 -15.62
C GLU A 108 21.85 -1.59 -14.45
N PRO A 109 20.87 -1.90 -13.58
CA PRO A 109 20.48 -1.00 -12.52
C PRO A 109 21.57 -0.86 -11.46
N ASP A 110 21.81 0.36 -10.98
CA ASP A 110 22.81 0.63 -9.93
C ASP A 110 22.48 -0.16 -8.65
N PRO A 111 23.29 -1.18 -8.27
CA PRO A 111 23.01 -2.03 -7.12
C PRO A 111 22.97 -1.24 -5.80
N SER A 112 23.69 -0.12 -5.72
CA SER A 112 23.70 0.73 -4.53
C SER A 112 22.37 1.46 -4.33
N LYS A 113 21.71 1.87 -5.43
CA LYS A 113 20.37 2.47 -5.38
C LYS A 113 19.34 1.43 -4.97
N ILE A 114 19.38 0.23 -5.55
CA ILE A 114 18.48 -0.89 -5.19
C ILE A 114 18.62 -1.18 -3.68
N ALA A 115 19.83 -1.46 -3.21
CA ALA A 115 20.10 -1.79 -1.81
C ALA A 115 19.65 -0.66 -0.86
N LYS A 116 19.83 0.61 -1.25
CA LYS A 116 19.35 1.76 -0.49
C LYS A 116 17.83 1.74 -0.33
N GLN A 117 17.07 1.54 -1.42
CA GLN A 117 15.59 1.55 -1.32
C GLN A 117 15.08 0.36 -0.52
N GLN A 118 15.63 -0.83 -0.74
CA GLN A 118 15.30 -2.03 0.02
C GLN A 118 15.56 -1.82 1.53
N LYS A 119 16.74 -1.28 1.87
CA LYS A 119 17.13 -1.00 3.26
C LYS A 119 16.16 -0.03 3.93
N VAL A 120 15.74 1.04 3.27
CA VAL A 120 14.78 2.00 3.85
C VAL A 120 13.45 1.32 4.16
N ILE A 121 12.91 0.53 3.23
CA ILE A 121 11.64 -0.20 3.44
C ILE A 121 11.76 -1.14 4.64
N VAL A 122 12.84 -1.94 4.67
CA VAL A 122 13.10 -2.91 5.74
C VAL A 122 13.30 -2.22 7.09
N ASP A 123 14.05 -1.12 7.15
CA ASP A 123 14.31 -0.38 8.39
C ASP A 123 13.05 0.25 8.96
N VAL A 124 12.22 0.87 8.12
CA VAL A 124 10.94 1.48 8.54
C VAL A 124 10.01 0.42 9.12
N VAL A 125 9.85 -0.71 8.42
CA VAL A 125 9.01 -1.81 8.91
C VAL A 125 9.58 -2.41 10.19
N ASN A 126 10.89 -2.67 10.25
CA ASN A 126 11.52 -3.26 11.42
C ASN A 126 11.51 -2.32 12.63
N ALA A 127 11.55 -1.00 12.44
CA ALA A 127 11.35 -0.04 13.53
C ALA A 127 9.95 -0.19 14.14
N ARG A 128 8.92 -0.31 13.32
CA ARG A 128 7.53 -0.54 13.77
C ARG A 128 7.36 -1.91 14.43
N ARG A 129 7.93 -2.98 13.84
CA ARG A 129 7.88 -4.34 14.40
C ARG A 129 8.55 -4.42 15.77
N ARG A 130 9.71 -3.76 15.95
CA ARG A 130 10.38 -3.66 17.26
C ARG A 130 9.51 -2.93 18.30
N ALA A 131 8.87 -1.82 17.91
CA ALA A 131 7.93 -1.13 18.79
C ALA A 131 6.74 -2.02 19.22
N ASN A 132 6.41 -3.03 18.41
CA ASN A 132 5.37 -4.01 18.66
C ASN A 132 5.91 -5.38 19.15
N ASN A 133 7.16 -5.45 19.64
CA ASN A 133 7.81 -6.69 20.12
C ASN A 133 7.77 -7.86 19.11
N THR A 134 7.78 -7.57 17.82
CA THR A 134 7.78 -8.56 16.75
C THR A 134 9.18 -8.69 16.15
N ALA A 135 9.61 -9.93 15.84
CA ALA A 135 10.92 -10.20 15.26
C ALA A 135 11.15 -9.44 13.94
N PRO A 136 12.39 -9.01 13.63
CA PRO A 136 12.68 -8.34 12.36
C PRO A 136 12.42 -9.25 11.15
N THR A 137 12.29 -8.63 9.98
CA THR A 137 12.02 -9.30 8.71
C THR A 137 12.91 -8.80 7.59
N ASP A 138 13.03 -9.61 6.54
CA ASP A 138 13.63 -9.27 5.26
C ASP A 138 12.71 -8.39 4.38
N LEU A 139 13.12 -8.12 3.14
CA LEU A 139 12.34 -7.32 2.19
C LEU A 139 10.97 -7.92 1.91
N ARG A 140 10.88 -9.24 1.68
CA ARG A 140 9.61 -9.92 1.37
C ARG A 140 8.61 -9.74 2.50
N GLY A 141 9.02 -10.03 3.74
CA GLY A 141 8.13 -9.83 4.88
C GLY A 141 7.89 -8.36 5.19
N ALA A 142 8.80 -7.44 4.83
CA ALA A 142 8.54 -6.01 4.91
C ALA A 142 7.47 -5.54 3.91
N LEU A 143 7.48 -6.07 2.68
CA LEU A 143 6.43 -5.82 1.68
C LEU A 143 5.10 -6.42 2.14
N ALA A 144 5.07 -7.65 2.64
CA ALA A 144 3.86 -8.26 3.21
C ALA A 144 3.30 -7.42 4.38
N TYR A 145 4.17 -6.91 5.26
CA TYR A 145 3.77 -6.01 6.34
C TYR A 145 3.20 -4.68 5.83
N LEU A 146 3.78 -4.11 4.77
CA LEU A 146 3.26 -2.92 4.10
C LEU A 146 1.84 -3.16 3.59
N PHE A 147 1.56 -4.30 2.95
CA PHE A 147 0.22 -4.65 2.50
C PHE A 147 -0.78 -4.75 3.64
N GLY A 148 -0.46 -5.52 4.68
CA GLY A 148 -1.32 -5.61 5.86
C GLY A 148 -1.57 -4.24 6.50
N SER A 149 -0.53 -3.40 6.60
CA SER A 149 -0.65 -2.04 7.14
C SER A 149 -1.50 -1.12 6.26
N THR A 150 -1.36 -1.24 4.94
CA THR A 150 -2.13 -0.45 3.97
C THR A 150 -3.60 -0.86 4.00
N HIS A 151 -3.89 -2.16 4.02
CA HIS A 151 -5.26 -2.67 4.11
C HIS A 151 -5.93 -2.20 5.40
N ALA A 152 -5.27 -2.37 6.55
CA ALA A 152 -5.80 -1.92 7.83
C ALA A 152 -6.07 -0.40 7.87
N LEU A 153 -5.16 0.40 7.30
CA LEU A 153 -5.34 1.85 7.18
C LEU A 153 -6.58 2.18 6.32
N PHE A 154 -6.67 1.61 5.12
CA PHE A 154 -7.72 1.94 4.17
C PHE A 154 -9.08 1.44 4.64
N GLU A 155 -9.16 0.22 5.17
CA GLU A 155 -10.34 -0.33 5.82
C GLU A 155 -10.87 0.59 6.92
N THR A 156 -9.98 1.08 7.79
CA THR A 156 -10.37 1.97 8.89
C THR A 156 -10.88 3.31 8.36
N VAL A 157 -10.24 3.87 7.33
CA VAL A 157 -10.68 5.13 6.72
C VAL A 157 -12.04 4.98 6.03
N LEU A 158 -12.21 3.93 5.22
CA LEU A 158 -13.46 3.66 4.50
C LEU A 158 -14.62 3.45 5.48
N SER A 159 -14.39 2.69 6.55
CA SER A 159 -15.40 2.45 7.59
C SER A 159 -15.83 3.73 8.33
N ARG A 160 -14.97 4.75 8.43
CA ARG A 160 -15.30 6.03 9.09
C ARG A 160 -16.06 7.00 8.20
N MET A 161 -15.85 6.96 6.89
CA MET A 161 -16.38 7.97 5.96
C MET A 161 -17.88 7.80 5.70
N GLU A 162 -18.39 6.58 5.76
CA GLU A 162 -19.82 6.30 5.56
C GLU A 162 -20.67 6.52 6.84
N ALA A 163 -20.01 6.76 7.97
CA ALA A 163 -20.67 7.11 9.23
C ALA A 163 -21.06 8.60 9.35
N LYS A 164 -20.80 9.43 8.33
CA LYS A 164 -21.30 10.82 8.31
C LYS A 164 -22.78 10.83 7.91
N PRO A 165 -23.69 11.37 8.74
CA PRO A 165 -25.08 11.55 8.34
C PRO A 165 -25.16 12.48 7.14
N SER A 166 -26.14 12.23 6.28
CA SER A 166 -26.57 13.20 5.27
C SER A 166 -27.02 14.46 6.02
N GLU A 167 -26.24 15.54 5.93
CA GLU A 167 -26.73 16.90 6.22
C GLU A 167 -27.40 17.49 4.98
#